data_AF-A0ABD2ISP2-F1
#
_entry.id   AF-A0ABD2ISP2-F1
#
_cell.length_a   1.000
_cell.length_b   1.000
_cell.length_c   1.000
_cell.angle_alpha   90.00
_cell.angle_beta   90.00
_cell.angle_gamma   90.00
#
_symmetry.space_group_name_H-M   'P 1'
#
loop_
_entity.id
_entity.type
_entity.pdbx_description
1 polymer ?
#
loop_
_entity_poly.entity_id
_entity_poly.type
_entity_poly.pdbx_seq_one_letter_code
_entity_poly.pdbx_strand_id
1 'polypeptide(L)'
;MHLRSALFDLTISKTTRVAQPKRMVSLSPGNLIESKVMANFGPSSECNAAGRNGSEGMTLLKAPVSSVDPEMFDLLRKEKARQRSGIHLIASENFTSRAVGDVLGSSLSNKYSEGYPGTRYYAGNEYIDQVELLCQKRALQLFGLDSDQWAVNVQAHSGSPANLAVYTAVVEPHGRIMGLHLSDGGHLTHGFFSPAKKVSATSLFFESLPYRVDPKSGLIDYDQLEQNAMLFRPKIIVAGISCYSRWLDYARFRAIADKCGAFLMADMAHIAGMVAGRVCPSPFEHADIVTTTTHKTLRGPRGALIFYRKGVRSVNEKGEKNMYDFEAKINAAVFPGLQGGPHNHSIAAIAVALKQCSSTEFEQYASQIVRNAKALAKALNSKGYHLVTGWLVIGKDEFIHQKGDK
;
A
#
# COMPACT_ATOMS: atom_id res chain seq x y z
N MET A 1 17.67 42.34 44.91
CA MET A 1 18.92 41.75 44.39
C MET A 1 18.75 41.52 42.89
N HIS A 2 19.49 42.29 42.10
CA HIS A 2 19.51 42.27 40.63
C HIS A 2 20.36 41.14 40.06
N LEU A 3 20.01 40.68 38.84
CA LEU A 3 20.85 40.48 37.63
C LEU A 3 20.07 39.54 36.68
N ARG A 4 19.44 40.04 35.60
CA ARG A 4 19.95 40.21 34.20
C ARG A 4 20.47 38.90 33.58
N SER A 5 20.30 38.55 32.31
CA SER A 5 19.56 39.03 31.13
C SER A 5 19.97 38.09 29.98
N ALA A 6 19.08 37.77 29.03
CA ALA A 6 19.37 37.77 27.58
C ALA A 6 18.14 37.21 26.82
N LEU A 7 17.30 38.13 26.34
CA LEU A 7 16.38 37.90 25.23
C LEU A 7 17.17 37.90 23.91
N PHE A 8 16.80 37.03 22.98
CA PHE A 8 17.06 37.22 21.56
C PHE A 8 15.71 37.47 20.88
N ASP A 9 15.48 38.72 20.51
CA ASP A 9 14.43 39.16 19.59
C ASP A 9 14.86 38.82 18.16
N LEU A 10 13.99 38.14 17.42
CA LEU A 10 14.12 37.95 15.97
C LEU A 10 12.93 38.64 15.30
N THR A 11 13.17 39.89 14.91
CA THR A 11 12.28 40.76 14.14
C THR A 11 12.09 40.19 12.74
N ILE A 12 10.85 39.86 12.39
CA ILE A 12 10.44 39.45 11.04
C ILE A 12 10.33 40.71 10.16
N SER A 13 11.34 40.92 9.30
CA SER A 13 11.30 41.91 8.23
C SER A 13 10.44 41.40 7.07
N LYS A 14 9.35 42.14 6.78
CA LYS A 14 8.57 42.03 5.56
C LYS A 14 9.39 42.59 4.39
N THR A 15 9.79 41.75 3.43
CA THR A 15 9.83 42.07 2.00
C THR A 15 10.31 40.87 1.19
N THR A 16 9.39 40.15 0.55
CA THR A 16 9.72 39.27 -0.58
C THR A 16 8.89 39.72 -1.77
N ARG A 17 9.57 40.35 -2.72
CA ARG A 17 8.99 40.74 -4.00
C ARG A 17 8.64 39.48 -4.79
N VAL A 18 7.40 39.41 -5.23
CA VAL A 18 6.89 38.42 -6.19
C VAL A 18 7.65 38.60 -7.51
N ALA A 19 8.40 37.57 -7.93
CA ALA A 19 8.97 37.52 -9.28
C ALA A 19 7.88 37.07 -10.26
N GLN A 20 7.51 37.96 -11.20
CA GLN A 20 6.63 37.64 -12.31
C GLN A 20 7.33 36.68 -13.30
N PRO A 21 6.59 35.77 -13.97
CA PRO A 21 7.17 34.89 -14.96
C PRO A 21 7.57 35.69 -16.22
N LYS A 22 8.85 35.62 -16.60
CA LYS A 22 9.33 36.17 -17.87
C LYS A 22 8.79 35.34 -19.03
N ARG A 23 8.33 36.06 -20.06
CA ARG A 23 7.78 35.60 -21.34
C ARG A 23 8.58 34.43 -21.95
N MET A 24 7.81 33.44 -22.41
CA MET A 24 8.22 32.39 -23.34
C MET A 24 8.69 33.04 -24.66
N VAL A 25 9.93 32.76 -25.06
CA VAL A 25 10.43 33.09 -26.40
C VAL A 25 10.16 31.88 -27.28
N SER A 26 9.37 32.09 -28.34
CA SER A 26 9.11 31.14 -29.41
C SER A 26 10.38 30.95 -30.25
N LEU A 27 10.80 29.69 -30.45
CA LEU A 27 11.80 29.34 -31.47
C LEU A 27 11.10 28.52 -32.57
N SER A 28 11.17 29.04 -33.80
CA SER A 28 10.74 28.41 -35.04
C SER A 28 11.77 27.37 -35.53
N PRO A 29 11.37 26.42 -36.40
CA PRO A 29 12.17 25.24 -36.72
C PRO A 29 13.18 25.52 -37.84
N GLY A 30 14.41 25.02 -37.69
CA GLY A 30 15.43 25.11 -38.72
C GLY A 30 16.59 24.14 -38.51
N ASN A 31 16.72 23.24 -39.49
CA ASN A 31 17.89 22.46 -39.91
C ASN A 31 18.27 21.19 -39.15
N LEU A 32 17.81 20.08 -39.74
CA LEU A 32 18.39 18.74 -39.63
C LEU A 32 19.83 18.74 -40.16
N ILE A 33 20.75 18.16 -39.39
CA ILE A 33 21.99 17.59 -39.89
C ILE A 33 21.99 16.12 -39.47
N GLU A 34 21.90 15.23 -40.47
CA GLU A 34 22.09 13.79 -40.32
C GLU A 34 23.51 13.49 -39.80
N SER A 35 23.61 12.65 -38.77
CA SER A 35 24.87 11.94 -38.49
C SER A 35 24.60 10.44 -38.54
N LYS A 36 25.02 9.84 -39.66
CA LYS A 36 25.18 8.38 -39.80
C LYS A 36 26.33 7.94 -38.90
N VAL A 37 26.04 7.16 -37.87
CA VAL A 37 27.06 6.33 -37.19
C VAL A 37 26.89 4.91 -37.68
N MET A 38 27.74 4.52 -38.64
CA MET A 38 27.97 3.12 -38.96
C MET A 38 28.95 2.54 -37.95
N ALA A 39 28.55 1.46 -37.30
CA ALA A 39 29.43 0.64 -36.47
C ALA A 39 30.28 -0.25 -37.38
N ASN A 40 31.60 -0.05 -37.37
CA ASN A 40 32.59 -1.01 -37.83
C ASN A 40 33.51 -1.34 -36.65
N PHE A 41 33.38 -2.55 -36.11
CA PHE A 41 34.36 -3.12 -35.18
C PHE A 41 35.42 -3.88 -35.99
N GLY A 42 36.65 -3.38 -35.97
CA GLY A 42 37.86 -4.09 -36.34
C GLY A 42 38.87 -4.03 -35.18
N PRO A 43 39.78 -5.01 -35.03
CA PRO A 43 40.59 -5.15 -33.82
C PRO A 43 41.82 -4.25 -33.88
N SER A 44 42.02 -3.39 -32.86
CA SER A 44 43.24 -2.61 -32.72
C SER A 44 44.03 -3.01 -31.48
N SER A 45 45.16 -3.65 -31.79
CA SER A 45 46.46 -3.68 -31.09
C SER A 45 46.66 -2.94 -29.78
N GLU A 46 47.41 -3.62 -28.92
CA GLU A 46 48.15 -3.22 -27.72
C GLU A 46 48.57 -1.74 -27.66
N CYS A 47 48.20 -1.10 -26.55
CA CYS A 47 48.88 0.10 -26.05
C CYS A 47 49.18 -0.11 -24.56
N ASN A 48 50.46 -0.30 -24.24
CA ASN A 48 51.00 -0.22 -22.89
C ASN A 48 50.81 1.21 -22.35
N ALA A 49 50.01 1.36 -21.30
CA ALA A 49 49.97 2.58 -20.49
C ALA A 49 50.11 2.20 -19.02
N ALA A 50 51.33 2.30 -18.51
CA ALA A 50 51.62 2.29 -17.09
C ALA A 50 51.00 3.52 -16.42
N GLY A 51 50.35 3.31 -15.27
CA GLY A 51 50.19 4.33 -14.24
C GLY A 51 48.99 5.28 -14.37
N ARG A 52 47.76 4.77 -14.24
CA ARG A 52 46.67 5.47 -13.55
C ARG A 52 45.85 4.45 -12.76
N ASN A 53 45.84 4.56 -11.44
CA ASN A 53 44.98 3.80 -10.52
C ASN A 53 43.50 4.17 -10.73
N GLY A 54 42.92 3.74 -11.84
CA GLY A 54 41.50 3.90 -12.18
C GLY A 54 40.68 2.61 -12.06
N SER A 55 41.28 1.51 -11.57
CA SER A 55 40.68 0.16 -11.62
C SER A 55 40.06 -0.33 -10.31
N GLU A 56 40.44 0.20 -9.14
CA GLU A 56 39.92 -0.31 -7.86
C GLU A 56 38.44 0.06 -7.64
N GLY A 57 38.04 1.31 -7.91
CA GLY A 57 36.65 1.76 -7.73
C GLY A 57 35.65 1.13 -8.71
N MET A 58 36.08 0.82 -9.93
CA MET A 58 35.23 0.19 -10.95
C MET A 58 34.98 -1.31 -10.67
N THR A 59 35.83 -1.90 -9.83
CA THR A 59 35.71 -3.30 -9.37
C THR A 59 34.67 -3.41 -8.25
N LEU A 60 34.59 -2.44 -7.33
CA LEU A 60 33.64 -2.46 -6.21
C LEU A 60 32.17 -2.47 -6.68
N LEU A 61 31.83 -1.66 -7.69
CA LEU A 61 30.45 -1.54 -8.18
C LEU A 61 29.95 -2.76 -8.97
N LYS A 62 30.86 -3.67 -9.37
CA LYS A 62 30.55 -4.85 -10.20
C LYS A 62 30.75 -6.16 -9.45
N ALA A 63 31.47 -6.14 -8.33
CA ALA A 63 31.77 -7.33 -7.56
C ALA A 63 30.51 -7.84 -6.82
N PRO A 64 30.33 -9.17 -6.70
CA PRO A 64 29.18 -9.74 -6.00
C PRO A 64 29.31 -9.52 -4.49
N VAL A 65 28.18 -9.53 -3.77
CA VAL A 65 28.13 -9.40 -2.30
C VAL A 65 29.07 -10.38 -1.59
N SER A 66 29.23 -11.62 -2.09
CA SER A 66 30.15 -12.61 -1.52
C SER A 66 31.61 -12.17 -1.49
N SER A 67 32.00 -11.25 -2.38
CA SER A 67 33.36 -10.71 -2.47
C SER A 67 33.50 -9.39 -1.74
N VAL A 68 32.50 -8.50 -1.84
CA VAL A 68 32.58 -7.15 -1.25
C VAL A 68 32.18 -7.12 0.22
N ASP A 69 31.28 -8.02 0.64
CA ASP A 69 30.75 -8.12 2.00
C ASP A 69 30.45 -9.60 2.35
N PRO A 70 31.49 -10.40 2.67
CA PRO A 70 31.33 -11.81 3.02
C PRO A 70 30.47 -12.05 4.27
N GLU A 71 30.46 -11.09 5.21
CA GLU A 71 29.64 -11.15 6.42
C GLU A 71 28.15 -11.12 6.07
N MET A 72 27.74 -10.14 5.25
CA MET A 72 26.37 -10.07 4.75
C MET A 72 26.00 -11.30 3.92
N PHE A 73 26.91 -11.79 3.07
CA PHE A 73 26.67 -13.00 2.28
C PHE A 73 26.40 -14.23 3.15
N ASP A 74 27.13 -14.40 4.26
CA ASP A 74 26.89 -15.48 5.21
C ASP A 74 25.52 -15.34 5.90
N LEU A 75 25.12 -14.13 6.29
CA LEU A 75 23.78 -13.86 6.84
C LEU A 75 22.66 -14.21 5.85
N LEU A 76 22.82 -13.86 4.56
CA LEU A 76 21.87 -14.23 3.50
C LEU A 76 21.75 -15.76 3.36
N ARG A 77 22.86 -16.50 3.46
CA ARG A 77 22.85 -17.96 3.43
C ARG A 77 22.16 -18.56 4.65
N LYS A 78 22.45 -18.05 5.85
CA LYS A 78 21.83 -18.48 7.11
C LYS A 78 20.31 -18.26 7.10
N GLU A 79 19.84 -17.10 6.65
CA GLU A 79 18.40 -16.83 6.56
C GLU A 79 17.71 -17.74 5.53
N LYS A 80 18.33 -17.96 4.37
CA LYS A 80 17.80 -18.91 3.38
C LYS A 80 17.69 -20.33 3.95
N ALA A 81 18.67 -20.77 4.74
CA ALA A 81 18.64 -22.08 5.40
C ALA A 81 17.54 -22.16 6.47
N ARG A 82 17.36 -21.12 7.29
CA ARG A 82 16.28 -21.02 8.27
C ARG A 82 14.91 -21.10 7.59
N GLN A 83 14.70 -20.35 6.51
CA GLN A 83 13.46 -20.38 5.74
C GLN A 83 13.17 -21.76 5.17
N ARG A 84 14.18 -22.45 4.62
CA ARG A 84 14.01 -23.79 4.02
C ARG A 84 13.67 -24.87 5.05
N SER A 85 14.13 -24.73 6.29
CA SER A 85 14.01 -25.77 7.33
C SER A 85 12.82 -25.59 8.29
N GLY A 86 12.15 -24.44 8.27
CA GLY A 86 11.04 -24.13 9.17
C GLY A 86 9.64 -24.38 8.60
N ILE A 87 8.68 -24.62 9.49
CA ILE A 87 7.24 -24.52 9.20
C ILE A 87 6.80 -23.10 9.53
N HIS A 88 6.45 -22.31 8.52
CA HIS A 88 6.12 -20.89 8.68
C HIS A 88 4.61 -20.70 8.82
N LEU A 89 4.16 -20.37 10.04
CA LEU A 89 2.74 -20.19 10.39
C LEU A 89 2.38 -18.74 10.74
N ILE A 90 3.29 -17.78 10.53
CA ILE A 90 3.00 -16.36 10.69
C ILE A 90 2.10 -15.91 9.53
N ALA A 91 0.84 -15.57 9.82
CA ALA A 91 -0.19 -15.32 8.80
C ALA A 91 0.11 -14.16 7.82
N SER A 92 1.02 -13.25 8.20
CA SER A 92 1.44 -12.11 7.38
C SER A 92 2.68 -12.38 6.51
N GLU A 93 3.33 -13.53 6.67
CA GLU A 93 4.53 -13.88 5.90
C GLU A 93 4.19 -14.68 4.65
N ASN A 94 5.06 -14.57 3.64
CA ASN A 94 4.99 -15.36 2.43
C ASN A 94 6.34 -15.41 1.72
N PHE A 95 6.49 -16.33 0.76
CA PHE A 95 7.65 -16.43 -0.11
C PHE A 95 7.33 -15.82 -1.47
N THR A 96 7.99 -14.72 -1.81
CA THR A 96 7.82 -14.10 -3.13
C THR A 96 8.45 -14.95 -4.24
N SER A 97 8.07 -14.69 -5.49
CA SER A 97 8.61 -15.42 -6.63
C SER A 97 10.00 -14.93 -7.03
N ARG A 98 10.79 -15.79 -7.68
CA ARG A 98 12.10 -15.42 -8.22
C ARG A 98 12.00 -14.20 -9.16
N ALA A 99 11.00 -14.17 -10.04
CA ALA A 99 10.80 -13.07 -10.97
C ALA A 99 10.55 -11.72 -10.27
N VAL A 100 9.88 -11.71 -9.10
CA VAL A 100 9.75 -10.51 -8.26
C VAL A 100 11.12 -10.09 -7.72
N GLY A 101 11.92 -11.04 -7.24
CA GLY A 101 13.28 -10.81 -6.77
C GLY A 101 14.22 -10.25 -7.85
N ASP A 102 14.16 -10.81 -9.07
CA ASP A 102 14.98 -10.37 -10.22
C ASP A 102 14.72 -8.89 -10.56
N VAL A 103 13.47 -8.42 -10.44
CA VAL A 103 13.09 -7.03 -10.71
C VAL A 103 13.45 -6.08 -9.56
N LEU A 104 13.39 -6.53 -8.31
CA LEU A 104 13.77 -5.72 -7.15
C LEU A 104 15.23 -5.27 -7.20
N GLY A 105 16.14 -6.11 -7.72
CA GLY A 105 17.56 -5.80 -7.89
C GLY A 105 17.92 -5.13 -9.22
N SER A 106 16.93 -4.65 -9.99
CA SER A 106 17.17 -4.07 -11.32
C SER A 106 17.60 -2.60 -11.27
N SER A 107 18.07 -2.08 -12.42
CA SER A 107 18.49 -0.68 -12.57
C SER A 107 17.37 0.36 -12.35
N LEU A 108 16.11 -0.07 -12.22
CA LEU A 108 15.00 0.80 -11.87
C LEU A 108 15.18 1.48 -10.51
N SER A 109 15.99 0.92 -9.61
CA SER A 109 16.35 1.57 -8.33
C SER A 109 17.12 2.86 -8.52
N ASN A 110 17.79 3.05 -9.66
CA ASN A 110 18.69 4.18 -9.89
C ASN A 110 17.94 5.44 -10.33
N LYS A 111 16.68 5.32 -10.76
CA LYS A 111 15.94 6.43 -11.35
C LYS A 111 15.10 7.16 -10.31
N TYR A 112 15.33 8.47 -10.18
CA TYR A 112 14.51 9.39 -9.41
C TYR A 112 13.37 9.95 -10.30
N SER A 113 12.12 9.84 -9.86
CA SER A 113 10.93 10.09 -10.68
C SER A 113 9.76 10.73 -9.92
N GLU A 114 10.05 11.74 -9.10
CA GLU A 114 9.01 12.53 -8.40
C GLU A 114 7.93 13.08 -9.35
N GLY A 115 6.70 13.10 -8.85
CA GLY A 115 5.48 13.34 -9.62
C GLY A 115 4.81 12.03 -10.06
N TYR A 116 3.94 12.14 -11.06
CA TYR A 116 3.17 11.03 -11.62
C TYR A 116 3.40 10.92 -13.14
N PRO A 117 3.02 9.80 -13.78
CA PRO A 117 3.20 9.64 -15.22
C PRO A 117 2.65 10.83 -16.01
N GLY A 118 3.47 11.37 -16.94
CA GLY A 118 3.14 12.56 -17.74
C GLY A 118 3.34 13.91 -17.04
N THR A 119 3.53 13.94 -15.71
CA THR A 119 3.72 15.18 -14.91
C THR A 119 4.89 15.05 -13.93
N ARG A 120 6.03 14.56 -14.42
CA ARG A 120 7.25 14.39 -13.62
C ARG A 120 7.99 15.71 -13.43
N TYR A 121 8.64 15.85 -12.28
CA TYR A 121 9.52 16.99 -11.96
C TYR A 121 10.89 16.88 -12.66
N TYR A 122 11.30 15.65 -12.98
CA TYR A 122 12.59 15.35 -13.59
C TYR A 122 12.44 14.71 -14.96
N ALA A 123 13.43 14.93 -15.83
CA ALA A 123 13.51 14.32 -17.15
C ALA A 123 13.90 12.82 -17.11
N GLY A 124 13.81 12.16 -18.27
CA GLY A 124 14.30 10.79 -18.49
C GLY A 124 13.42 9.68 -17.88
N ASN A 125 12.11 9.92 -17.73
CA ASN A 125 11.15 9.00 -17.11
C ASN A 125 10.28 8.23 -18.10
N GLU A 126 10.62 8.21 -19.40
CA GLU A 126 9.83 7.55 -20.45
C GLU A 126 9.47 6.10 -20.09
N TYR A 127 10.45 5.29 -19.67
CA TYR A 127 10.21 3.90 -19.27
C TYR A 127 9.65 3.76 -17.85
N ILE A 128 9.93 4.71 -16.96
CA ILE A 128 9.36 4.72 -15.61
C ILE A 128 7.86 4.95 -15.65
N ASP A 129 7.41 5.84 -16.51
CA ASP A 129 5.98 6.10 -16.74
C ASP A 129 5.28 4.85 -17.28
N GLN A 130 5.90 4.14 -18.23
CA GLN A 130 5.38 2.86 -18.73
C GLN A 130 5.29 1.80 -17.63
N VAL A 131 6.31 1.71 -16.76
CA VAL A 131 6.32 0.77 -15.61
C VAL A 131 5.18 1.09 -14.64
N GLU A 132 5.01 2.36 -14.28
CA GLU A 132 4.00 2.78 -13.31
C GLU A 132 2.58 2.60 -13.88
N LEU A 133 2.34 3.02 -15.12
CA LEU A 133 1.06 2.82 -15.83
C LEU A 133 0.73 1.33 -16.00
N LEU A 134 1.72 0.49 -16.29
CA LEU A 134 1.54 -0.97 -16.36
C LEU A 134 1.14 -1.54 -14.99
N CYS A 135 1.75 -1.07 -13.91
CA CYS A 135 1.40 -1.48 -12.56
C CYS A 135 -0.05 -1.09 -12.21
N GLN A 136 -0.42 0.17 -12.48
CA GLN A 136 -1.78 0.68 -12.26
C GLN A 136 -2.81 -0.11 -13.05
N LYS A 137 -2.57 -0.32 -14.35
CA LYS A 137 -3.44 -1.12 -15.23
C LYS A 137 -3.63 -2.54 -14.69
N ARG A 138 -2.54 -3.23 -14.33
CA ARG A 138 -2.61 -4.60 -13.81
C ARG A 138 -3.33 -4.67 -12.46
N ALA A 139 -3.18 -3.65 -11.61
CA ALA A 139 -3.86 -3.58 -10.33
C ALA A 139 -5.37 -3.48 -10.51
N LEU A 140 -5.85 -2.58 -11.38
CA LEU A 140 -7.28 -2.46 -11.68
C LEU A 140 -7.83 -3.74 -12.35
N GLN A 141 -7.11 -4.30 -13.32
CA GLN A 141 -7.51 -5.53 -14.02
C GLN A 141 -7.61 -6.74 -13.08
N LEU A 142 -6.66 -6.91 -12.15
CA LEU A 142 -6.65 -8.05 -11.23
C LEU A 142 -7.93 -8.10 -10.38
N PHE A 143 -8.40 -6.94 -9.92
CA PHE A 143 -9.58 -6.83 -9.07
C PHE A 143 -10.87 -6.56 -9.85
N GLY A 144 -10.83 -6.62 -11.19
CA GLY A 144 -12.00 -6.43 -12.05
C GLY A 144 -12.60 -5.04 -11.96
N LEU A 145 -11.76 -4.01 -11.77
CA LEU A 145 -12.21 -2.65 -11.55
C LEU A 145 -12.27 -1.86 -12.86
N ASP A 146 -13.42 -1.24 -13.11
CA ASP A 146 -13.59 -0.30 -14.21
C ASP A 146 -12.75 0.96 -13.95
N SER A 147 -11.89 1.31 -14.93
CA SER A 147 -11.03 2.49 -14.86
C SER A 147 -11.78 3.82 -14.85
N ASP A 148 -13.07 3.86 -15.21
CA ASP A 148 -13.89 5.07 -15.09
C ASP A 148 -14.41 5.27 -13.67
N GLN A 149 -14.56 4.19 -12.90
CA GLN A 149 -15.10 4.19 -11.54
C GLN A 149 -14.01 4.08 -10.47
N TRP A 150 -12.82 3.59 -10.83
CA TRP A 150 -11.71 3.34 -9.91
C TRP A 150 -10.39 3.82 -10.50
N ALA A 151 -9.52 4.28 -9.62
CA ALA A 151 -8.11 4.50 -9.90
C ALA A 151 -7.27 3.95 -8.74
N VAL A 152 -5.96 3.91 -8.94
CA VAL A 152 -5.02 3.32 -7.99
C VAL A 152 -3.73 4.11 -7.93
N ASN A 153 -3.30 4.46 -6.72
CA ASN A 153 -1.94 4.91 -6.45
C ASN A 153 -1.07 3.71 -6.08
N VAL A 154 0.09 3.59 -6.72
CA VAL A 154 1.02 2.45 -6.59
C VAL A 154 2.34 2.83 -5.91
N GLN A 155 2.47 4.07 -5.41
CA GLN A 155 3.74 4.62 -4.94
C GLN A 155 3.96 4.51 -3.42
N ALA A 156 2.92 4.19 -2.65
CA ALA A 156 3.04 4.07 -1.19
C ALA A 156 4.04 2.98 -0.78
N HIS A 157 5.04 3.35 0.03
CA HIS A 157 6.17 2.47 0.34
C HIS A 157 5.78 1.21 1.13
N SER A 158 4.69 1.27 1.91
CA SER A 158 4.16 0.11 2.64
C SER A 158 2.73 0.38 3.11
N GLY A 159 2.12 -0.60 3.78
CA GLY A 159 0.73 -0.52 4.24
C GLY A 159 0.49 0.62 5.24
N SER A 160 1.40 0.80 6.20
CA SER A 160 1.24 1.87 7.20
C SER A 160 1.30 3.28 6.60
N PRO A 161 2.29 3.62 5.75
CA PRO A 161 2.27 4.88 5.00
C PRO A 161 1.06 5.03 4.08
N ALA A 162 0.57 3.95 3.47
CA ALA A 162 -0.62 3.99 2.61
C ALA A 162 -1.87 4.44 3.38
N ASN A 163 -2.12 3.85 4.55
CA ASN A 163 -3.24 4.26 5.40
C ASN A 163 -3.08 5.70 5.88
N LEU A 164 -1.86 6.09 6.28
CA LEU A 164 -1.58 7.45 6.70
C LEU A 164 -1.84 8.47 5.58
N ALA A 165 -1.43 8.18 4.34
CA ALA A 165 -1.75 9.01 3.18
C ALA A 165 -3.26 9.17 2.95
N VAL A 166 -4.03 8.08 3.09
CA VAL A 166 -5.51 8.16 3.02
C VAL A 166 -6.06 9.09 4.11
N TYR A 167 -5.63 8.92 5.36
CA TYR A 167 -6.14 9.76 6.46
C TYR A 167 -5.75 11.23 6.27
N THR A 168 -4.51 11.51 5.89
CA THR A 168 -4.06 12.88 5.56
C THR A 168 -4.90 13.48 4.43
N ALA A 169 -5.28 12.68 3.42
CA ALA A 169 -6.05 13.14 2.27
C ALA A 169 -7.52 13.45 2.59
N VAL A 170 -8.20 12.62 3.39
CA VAL A 170 -9.68 12.69 3.52
C VAL A 170 -10.20 12.91 4.94
N VAL A 171 -9.36 12.71 5.96
CA VAL A 171 -9.74 12.90 7.37
C VAL A 171 -9.27 14.25 7.89
N GLU A 172 -8.07 14.69 7.48
CA GLU A 172 -7.39 15.92 7.96
C GLU A 172 -7.00 15.85 9.46
N PRO A 173 -6.06 16.68 9.94
CA PRO A 173 -5.64 16.65 11.34
C PRO A 173 -6.80 16.76 12.33
N HIS A 174 -6.76 15.95 13.40
CA HIS A 174 -7.81 15.81 14.41
C HIS A 174 -9.18 15.32 13.90
N GLY A 175 -9.29 14.98 12.61
CA GLY A 175 -10.49 14.32 12.09
C GLY A 175 -10.68 12.94 12.73
N ARG A 176 -11.93 12.48 12.74
CA ARG A 176 -12.35 11.31 13.51
C ARG A 176 -12.26 10.01 12.70
N ILE A 177 -11.65 8.98 13.27
CA ILE A 177 -11.45 7.66 12.64
C ILE A 177 -12.04 6.58 13.54
N MET A 178 -12.76 5.62 12.97
CA MET A 178 -13.11 4.38 13.67
C MET A 178 -12.48 3.16 13.01
N GLY A 179 -11.82 2.33 13.80
CA GLY A 179 -11.14 1.10 13.37
C GLY A 179 -11.33 -0.02 14.41
N LEU A 180 -11.10 -1.28 14.02
CA LEU A 180 -11.18 -2.39 14.97
C LEU A 180 -10.09 -2.24 16.03
N HIS A 181 -10.43 -2.47 17.29
CA HIS A 181 -9.43 -2.41 18.36
C HIS A 181 -8.30 -3.41 18.14
N LEU A 182 -7.07 -3.03 18.51
CA LEU A 182 -5.87 -3.85 18.28
C LEU A 182 -5.97 -5.25 18.92
N SER A 183 -6.42 -5.34 20.18
CA SER A 183 -6.58 -6.63 20.88
C SER A 183 -7.67 -7.52 20.27
N ASP A 184 -8.57 -6.93 19.50
CA ASP A 184 -9.75 -7.60 18.95
C ASP A 184 -9.49 -8.03 17.49
N GLY A 185 -8.25 -7.87 17.01
CA GLY A 185 -7.83 -8.28 15.67
C GLY A 185 -7.58 -7.11 14.71
N GLY A 186 -7.68 -5.87 15.17
CA GLY A 186 -7.36 -4.67 14.38
C GLY A 186 -5.87 -4.52 14.09
N HIS A 187 -5.50 -3.42 13.42
CA HIS A 187 -4.10 -3.08 13.15
C HIS A 187 -3.73 -1.73 13.79
N LEU A 188 -2.45 -1.56 14.12
CA LEU A 188 -1.93 -0.32 14.74
C LEU A 188 -2.28 0.94 13.93
N THR A 189 -2.32 0.84 12.61
CA THR A 189 -2.60 1.98 11.72
C THR A 189 -4.05 2.40 11.72
N HIS A 190 -4.97 1.61 12.28
CA HIS A 190 -6.38 1.95 12.36
C HIS A 190 -6.72 2.82 13.59
N GLY A 191 -5.71 3.13 14.40
CA GLY A 191 -5.83 3.88 15.65
C GLY A 191 -5.60 2.98 16.85
N PHE A 192 -4.54 3.26 17.60
CA PHE A 192 -4.25 2.61 18.87
C PHE A 192 -3.69 3.61 19.89
N PHE A 193 -4.36 3.64 21.04
CA PHE A 193 -3.99 4.43 22.21
C PHE A 193 -4.44 3.70 23.48
N SER A 194 -3.81 4.06 24.58
CA SER A 194 -4.19 3.69 25.94
C SER A 194 -4.57 4.95 26.72
N PRO A 195 -5.18 4.84 27.92
CA PRO A 195 -5.46 6.01 28.76
C PRO A 195 -4.22 6.87 29.05
N ALA A 196 -3.03 6.26 29.07
CA ALA A 196 -1.78 6.95 29.38
C ALA A 196 -1.04 7.48 28.13
N LYS A 197 -1.30 6.94 26.94
CA LYS A 197 -0.46 7.21 25.76
C LYS A 197 -1.16 6.92 24.44
N LYS A 198 -1.07 7.86 23.50
CA LYS A 198 -1.30 7.64 22.06
C LYS A 198 -0.10 6.90 21.46
N VAL A 199 -0.30 5.67 20.98
CA VAL A 199 0.80 4.77 20.55
C VAL A 199 1.00 4.82 19.04
N SER A 200 -0.08 4.73 18.28
CA SER A 200 -0.03 4.84 16.82
C SER A 200 0.09 6.30 16.37
N ALA A 201 0.78 6.54 15.26
CA ALA A 201 0.77 7.84 14.59
C ALA A 201 -0.65 8.26 14.20
N THR A 202 -1.52 7.30 13.85
CA THR A 202 -2.94 7.56 13.58
C THR A 202 -3.62 8.24 14.77
N SER A 203 -3.53 7.68 15.98
CA SER A 203 -4.12 8.30 17.17
C SER A 203 -3.41 9.57 17.62
N LEU A 204 -2.16 9.80 17.19
CA LEU A 204 -1.41 11.01 17.48
C LEU A 204 -1.93 12.20 16.66
N PHE A 205 -2.09 12.01 15.34
CA PHE A 205 -2.48 13.08 14.41
C PHE A 205 -4.00 13.19 14.18
N PHE A 206 -4.75 12.13 14.47
CA PHE A 206 -6.19 12.03 14.30
C PHE A 206 -6.86 11.58 15.61
N GLU A 207 -8.17 11.80 15.72
CA GLU A 207 -8.94 11.32 16.86
C GLU A 207 -9.56 9.96 16.53
N SER A 208 -8.99 8.89 17.09
CA SER A 208 -9.47 7.52 16.84
C SER A 208 -10.39 7.02 17.97
N LEU A 209 -11.49 6.34 17.62
CA LEU A 209 -12.32 5.58 18.57
C LEU A 209 -12.47 4.13 18.06
N PRO A 210 -12.06 3.10 18.82
CA PRO A 210 -12.18 1.73 18.36
C PRO A 210 -13.63 1.23 18.36
N TYR A 211 -13.97 0.38 17.40
CA TYR A 211 -15.04 -0.61 17.57
C TYR A 211 -14.47 -1.97 18.00
N ARG A 212 -15.33 -2.85 18.49
CA ARG A 212 -14.94 -4.06 19.24
C ARG A 212 -15.62 -5.30 18.68
N VAL A 213 -15.12 -6.46 19.10
CA VAL A 213 -15.86 -7.73 18.97
C VAL A 213 -16.75 -7.95 20.19
N ASP A 214 -17.84 -8.70 20.03
CA ASP A 214 -18.53 -9.33 21.15
C ASP A 214 -17.61 -10.39 21.75
N PRO A 215 -17.21 -10.27 23.04
CA PRO A 215 -16.26 -11.19 23.65
C PRO A 215 -16.80 -12.62 23.78
N LYS A 216 -18.12 -12.85 23.67
CA LYS A 216 -18.71 -14.19 23.74
C LYS A 216 -18.59 -14.93 22.41
N SER A 217 -18.96 -14.29 21.30
CA SER A 217 -18.91 -14.90 19.97
C SER A 217 -17.56 -14.71 19.26
N GLY A 218 -16.77 -13.72 19.67
CA GLY A 218 -15.56 -13.28 18.97
C GLY A 218 -15.84 -12.59 17.64
N LEU A 219 -17.09 -12.25 17.33
CA LEU A 219 -17.51 -11.57 16.11
C LEU A 219 -17.58 -10.06 16.31
N ILE A 220 -17.33 -9.27 15.27
CA ILE A 220 -17.49 -7.81 15.32
C ILE A 220 -18.94 -7.47 15.73
N ASP A 221 -19.08 -6.60 16.75
CA ASP A 221 -20.37 -6.09 17.18
C ASP A 221 -20.76 -4.89 16.31
N TYR A 222 -21.45 -5.18 15.20
CA TYR A 222 -21.87 -4.18 14.23
C TYR A 222 -22.93 -3.22 14.77
N ASP A 223 -23.74 -3.65 15.73
CA ASP A 223 -24.78 -2.82 16.32
C ASP A 223 -24.17 -1.80 17.28
N GLN A 224 -23.21 -2.23 18.10
CA GLN A 224 -22.45 -1.33 18.95
C GLN A 224 -21.58 -0.37 18.12
N LEU A 225 -20.99 -0.85 17.01
CA LEU A 225 -20.30 0.00 16.04
C LEU A 225 -21.23 1.09 15.51
N GLU A 226 -22.44 0.75 15.08
CA GLU A 226 -23.42 1.71 14.56
C GLU A 226 -23.77 2.77 15.61
N GLN A 227 -24.14 2.34 16.82
CA GLN A 227 -24.47 3.25 17.92
C GLN A 227 -23.33 4.23 18.21
N ASN A 228 -22.10 3.72 18.31
CA ASN A 228 -20.94 4.55 18.59
C ASN A 228 -20.59 5.47 17.42
N ALA A 229 -20.77 5.03 16.16
CA ALA A 229 -20.55 5.87 15.00
C ALA A 229 -21.53 7.06 14.95
N MET A 230 -22.78 6.88 15.37
CA MET A 230 -23.76 7.96 15.42
C MET A 230 -23.44 9.01 16.49
N LEU A 231 -22.78 8.62 17.58
CA LEU A 231 -22.33 9.53 18.64
C LEU A 231 -20.99 10.18 18.30
N PHE A 232 -20.02 9.38 17.84
CA PHE A 232 -18.66 9.81 17.57
C PHE A 232 -18.53 10.55 16.23
N ARG A 233 -19.41 10.33 15.26
CA ARG A 233 -19.39 10.99 13.94
C ARG A 233 -18.01 10.89 13.26
N PRO A 234 -17.52 9.67 12.94
CA PRO A 234 -16.28 9.51 12.23
C PRO A 234 -16.34 10.14 10.83
N LYS A 235 -15.22 10.68 10.36
CA LYS A 235 -15.06 11.01 8.93
C LYS A 235 -14.79 9.76 8.10
N ILE A 236 -14.18 8.72 8.70
CA ILE A 236 -13.89 7.45 8.04
C ILE A 236 -14.09 6.27 9.00
N ILE A 237 -14.66 5.19 8.48
CA ILE A 237 -14.72 3.88 9.15
C ILE A 237 -13.82 2.91 8.40
N VAL A 238 -12.94 2.24 9.13
CA VAL A 238 -11.98 1.28 8.59
C VAL A 238 -12.51 -0.15 8.79
N ALA A 239 -12.84 -0.82 7.69
CA ALA A 239 -13.15 -2.24 7.62
C ALA A 239 -11.88 -3.03 7.25
N GLY A 240 -11.05 -3.33 8.24
CA GLY A 240 -9.78 -4.00 8.03
C GLY A 240 -9.28 -4.73 9.28
N ILE A 241 -8.55 -5.82 9.07
CA ILE A 241 -8.15 -6.75 10.13
C ILE A 241 -6.72 -7.25 9.93
N SER A 242 -6.06 -7.59 11.04
CA SER A 242 -4.81 -8.35 11.09
C SER A 242 -5.00 -9.75 11.65
N CYS A 243 -5.85 -9.90 12.67
CA CYS A 243 -6.11 -11.17 13.34
C CYS A 243 -7.61 -11.37 13.58
N TYR A 244 -8.35 -11.61 12.51
CA TYR A 244 -9.78 -11.91 12.56
C TYR A 244 -10.08 -13.02 11.55
N SER A 245 -10.72 -14.10 12.00
CA SER A 245 -10.87 -15.35 11.24
C SER A 245 -12.14 -15.42 10.40
N ARG A 246 -12.93 -14.34 10.35
CA ARG A 246 -14.20 -14.26 9.62
C ARG A 246 -14.14 -13.19 8.54
N TRP A 247 -14.98 -13.37 7.53
CA TRP A 247 -15.22 -12.33 6.55
C TRP A 247 -15.94 -11.15 7.18
N LEU A 248 -15.62 -9.95 6.69
CA LEU A 248 -16.28 -8.73 7.12
C LEU A 248 -17.59 -8.56 6.35
N ASP A 249 -18.65 -8.17 7.05
CA ASP A 249 -19.88 -7.69 6.42
C ASP A 249 -19.70 -6.26 5.90
N TYR A 250 -19.15 -6.15 4.69
CA TYR A 250 -18.91 -4.87 4.03
C TYR A 250 -20.20 -4.09 3.74
N ALA A 251 -21.33 -4.78 3.52
CA ALA A 251 -22.63 -4.14 3.31
C ALA A 251 -23.11 -3.48 4.60
N ARG A 252 -22.95 -4.15 5.75
CA ARG A 252 -23.25 -3.56 7.06
C ARG A 252 -22.36 -2.37 7.38
N PHE A 253 -21.06 -2.45 7.09
CA PHE A 253 -20.15 -1.31 7.20
C PHE A 253 -20.59 -0.13 6.33
N ARG A 254 -20.98 -0.37 5.08
CA ARG A 254 -21.46 0.67 4.16
C ARG A 254 -22.69 1.38 4.69
N ALA A 255 -23.69 0.61 5.13
CA ALA A 255 -24.92 1.16 5.70
C ALA A 255 -24.62 2.08 6.91
N ILE A 256 -23.71 1.67 7.79
CA ILE A 256 -23.31 2.48 8.95
C ILE A 256 -22.57 3.75 8.50
N ALA A 257 -21.62 3.62 7.57
CA ALA A 257 -20.87 4.75 7.04
C ALA A 257 -21.78 5.79 6.37
N ASP A 258 -22.76 5.34 5.57
CA ASP A 258 -23.76 6.24 4.96
C ASP A 258 -24.61 6.94 6.02
N LYS A 259 -25.08 6.19 7.03
CA LYS A 259 -25.93 6.75 8.09
C LYS A 259 -25.24 7.86 8.89
N CYS A 260 -23.93 7.74 9.14
CA CYS A 260 -23.17 8.76 9.86
C CYS A 260 -22.45 9.76 8.94
N GLY A 261 -22.54 9.62 7.62
CA GLY A 261 -21.89 10.48 6.62
C GLY A 261 -20.38 10.23 6.44
N ALA A 262 -19.87 9.10 6.91
CA ALA A 262 -18.46 8.73 6.82
C ALA A 262 -18.09 8.13 5.46
N PHE A 263 -16.80 8.17 5.13
CA PHE A 263 -16.23 7.30 4.12
C PHE A 263 -16.02 5.89 4.66
N LEU A 264 -16.16 4.88 3.80
CA LEU A 264 -15.79 3.50 4.09
C LEU A 264 -14.44 3.18 3.46
N MET A 265 -13.46 2.88 4.30
CA MET A 265 -12.16 2.38 3.87
C MET A 265 -12.03 0.90 4.19
N ALA A 266 -11.72 0.07 3.21
CA ALA A 266 -11.31 -1.30 3.46
C ALA A 266 -9.78 -1.40 3.49
N ASP A 267 -9.22 -1.97 4.55
CA ASP A 267 -7.80 -2.38 4.57
C ASP A 267 -7.76 -3.90 4.40
N MET A 268 -7.51 -4.33 3.17
CA MET A 268 -7.54 -5.73 2.78
C MET A 268 -6.15 -6.40 2.83
N ALA A 269 -5.18 -5.80 3.52
CA ALA A 269 -3.79 -6.27 3.53
C ALA A 269 -3.62 -7.78 3.74
N HIS A 270 -4.38 -8.38 4.67
CA HIS A 270 -4.33 -9.82 4.95
C HIS A 270 -5.05 -10.69 3.92
N ILE A 271 -6.04 -10.16 3.20
CA ILE A 271 -6.91 -10.95 2.31
C ILE A 271 -6.76 -10.60 0.83
N ALA A 272 -5.89 -9.66 0.44
CA ALA A 272 -5.77 -9.20 -0.94
C ALA A 272 -5.52 -10.33 -1.95
N GLY A 273 -4.70 -11.33 -1.60
CA GLY A 273 -4.51 -12.52 -2.46
C GLY A 273 -5.74 -13.43 -2.51
N MET A 274 -6.55 -13.48 -1.44
CA MET A 274 -7.81 -14.23 -1.42
C MET A 274 -8.90 -13.52 -2.24
N VAL A 275 -8.93 -12.18 -2.23
CA VAL A 275 -9.80 -11.38 -3.09
C VAL A 275 -9.39 -11.59 -4.56
N ALA A 276 -8.09 -11.47 -4.87
CA ALA A 276 -7.55 -11.70 -6.21
C ALA A 276 -7.83 -13.13 -6.72
N GLY A 277 -7.67 -14.13 -5.85
CA GLY A 277 -7.99 -15.53 -6.15
C GLY A 277 -9.47 -15.89 -6.07
N ARG A 278 -10.37 -14.90 -5.84
CA ARG A 278 -11.83 -15.05 -5.84
C ARG A 278 -12.39 -16.05 -4.84
N VAL A 279 -11.69 -16.27 -3.72
CA VAL A 279 -12.08 -17.21 -2.65
C VAL A 279 -12.70 -16.52 -1.42
N CYS A 280 -12.84 -15.20 -1.44
CA CYS A 280 -13.53 -14.42 -0.42
C CYS A 280 -14.31 -13.24 -1.03
N PRO A 281 -15.25 -12.62 -0.28
CA PRO A 281 -15.97 -11.44 -0.73
C PRO A 281 -15.02 -10.27 -1.05
N SER A 282 -15.38 -9.50 -2.08
CA SER A 282 -14.60 -8.34 -2.52
C SER A 282 -15.04 -7.08 -1.75
N PRO A 283 -14.12 -6.30 -1.16
CA PRO A 283 -14.47 -5.02 -0.52
C PRO A 283 -14.87 -3.93 -1.53
N PHE A 284 -14.48 -4.09 -2.80
CA PHE A 284 -14.64 -3.06 -3.84
C PHE A 284 -16.10 -2.77 -4.19
N GLU A 285 -17.04 -3.67 -3.86
CA GLU A 285 -18.47 -3.43 -4.08
C GLU A 285 -18.99 -2.27 -3.21
N HIS A 286 -18.46 -2.13 -1.99
CA HIS A 286 -19.02 -1.24 -0.98
C HIS A 286 -18.07 -0.12 -0.53
N ALA A 287 -16.75 -0.37 -0.54
CA ALA A 287 -15.77 0.60 -0.05
C ALA A 287 -15.66 1.82 -0.98
N ASP A 288 -15.34 2.97 -0.40
CA ASP A 288 -14.96 4.19 -1.11
C ASP A 288 -13.46 4.17 -1.46
N ILE A 289 -12.66 3.62 -0.54
CA ILE A 289 -11.21 3.52 -0.62
C ILE A 289 -10.81 2.10 -0.20
N VAL A 290 -9.89 1.47 -0.94
CA VAL A 290 -9.31 0.18 -0.56
C VAL A 290 -7.80 0.30 -0.49
N THR A 291 -7.22 -0.02 0.66
CA THR A 291 -5.78 -0.09 0.84
C THR A 291 -5.34 -1.54 0.98
N THR A 292 -4.12 -1.83 0.54
CA THR A 292 -3.52 -3.14 0.76
C THR A 292 -2.00 -3.08 0.76
N THR A 293 -1.39 -3.97 1.52
CA THR A 293 0.00 -4.37 1.29
C THR A 293 0.14 -5.31 0.10
N THR A 294 1.32 -5.35 -0.51
CA THR A 294 1.59 -6.24 -1.67
C THR A 294 2.29 -7.56 -1.31
N HIS A 295 2.82 -7.73 -0.10
CA HIS A 295 3.70 -8.84 0.27
C HIS A 295 3.02 -10.06 0.93
N LYS A 296 1.84 -9.88 1.56
CA LYS A 296 1.18 -10.92 2.37
C LYS A 296 0.56 -12.01 1.48
N THR A 297 -0.77 -12.14 1.46
CA THR A 297 -1.45 -13.13 0.60
C THR A 297 -1.29 -12.83 -0.88
N LEU A 298 -1.02 -11.56 -1.26
CA LEU A 298 -0.72 -11.17 -2.65
C LEU A 298 0.71 -11.56 -3.10
N ARG A 299 1.58 -12.00 -2.18
CA ARG A 299 2.88 -12.64 -2.45
C ARG A 299 3.87 -11.84 -3.32
N GLY A 300 3.67 -10.53 -3.43
CA GLY A 300 4.57 -9.59 -4.12
C GLY A 300 5.70 -9.07 -3.23
N PRO A 301 6.39 -8.00 -3.64
CA PRO A 301 7.40 -7.34 -2.83
C PRO A 301 6.77 -6.56 -1.67
N ARG A 302 7.58 -6.04 -0.75
CA ARG A 302 7.11 -5.05 0.23
C ARG A 302 6.74 -3.75 -0.50
N GLY A 303 5.55 -3.23 -0.21
CA GLY A 303 4.91 -2.14 -0.92
C GLY A 303 3.42 -2.08 -0.56
N ALA A 304 2.71 -1.11 -1.11
CA ALA A 304 1.27 -0.98 -0.94
C ALA A 304 0.57 -0.35 -2.15
N LEU A 305 -0.74 -0.54 -2.20
CA LEU A 305 -1.65 0.03 -3.20
C LEU A 305 -2.76 0.78 -2.48
N ILE A 306 -3.17 1.92 -3.04
CA ILE A 306 -4.33 2.69 -2.59
C ILE A 306 -5.29 2.82 -3.77
N PHE A 307 -6.38 2.06 -3.74
CA PHE A 307 -7.48 2.18 -4.69
C PHE A 307 -8.52 3.16 -4.16
N TYR A 308 -9.10 3.95 -5.04
CA TYR A 308 -10.12 4.92 -4.68
C TYR A 308 -11.15 5.10 -5.79
N ARG A 309 -12.40 5.36 -5.40
CA ARG A 309 -13.49 5.63 -6.34
C ARG A 309 -13.31 6.96 -7.07
N LYS A 310 -13.88 7.01 -8.28
CA LYS A 310 -14.04 8.18 -9.14
C LYS A 310 -15.52 8.36 -9.49
N GLY A 311 -15.87 9.49 -10.09
CA GLY A 311 -17.23 9.75 -10.56
C GLY A 311 -18.16 10.28 -9.46
N VAL A 312 -19.45 9.97 -9.57
CA VAL A 312 -20.48 10.49 -8.66
C VAL A 312 -20.51 9.68 -7.37
N ARG A 313 -20.36 10.36 -6.23
CA ARG A 313 -20.52 9.77 -4.88
C ARG A 313 -21.97 9.71 -4.46
N SER A 314 -22.68 10.82 -4.60
CA SER A 314 -24.08 10.94 -4.20
C SER A 314 -24.79 11.99 -5.04
N VAL A 315 -26.11 11.90 -5.09
CA VAL A 315 -26.98 12.95 -5.65
C VAL A 315 -27.83 13.46 -4.50
N ASN A 316 -27.82 14.77 -4.26
CA ASN A 316 -28.64 15.34 -3.20
C ASN A 316 -30.12 15.46 -3.63
N GLU A 317 -30.99 15.88 -2.71
CA GLU A 317 -32.43 16.03 -2.95
C GLU A 317 -32.76 17.00 -4.10
N LYS A 318 -31.82 17.89 -4.46
CA LYS A 318 -31.96 18.86 -5.55
C LYS A 318 -31.44 18.34 -6.90
N GLY A 319 -30.97 17.10 -6.97
CA GLY A 319 -30.39 16.51 -8.17
C GLY A 319 -28.92 16.91 -8.41
N GLU A 320 -28.27 17.62 -7.49
CA GLU A 320 -26.88 18.02 -7.63
C GLU A 320 -25.95 16.83 -7.35
N LYS A 321 -25.00 16.60 -8.25
CA LYS A 321 -24.05 15.50 -8.17
C LYS A 321 -22.86 15.91 -7.31
N ASN A 322 -22.68 15.22 -6.18
CA ASN A 322 -21.45 15.29 -5.41
C ASN A 322 -20.45 14.28 -5.99
N MET A 323 -19.32 14.76 -6.49
CA MET A 323 -18.28 13.93 -7.08
C MET A 323 -17.31 13.42 -6.03
N TYR A 324 -16.69 12.27 -6.25
CA TYR A 324 -15.48 11.89 -5.54
C TYR A 324 -14.33 12.81 -5.94
N ASP A 325 -13.55 13.27 -4.95
CA ASP A 325 -12.37 14.11 -5.12
C ASP A 325 -11.07 13.43 -4.65
N PHE A 326 -11.11 12.10 -4.53
CA PHE A 326 -10.03 11.30 -3.97
C PHE A 326 -8.75 11.33 -4.79
N GLU A 327 -8.84 11.35 -6.12
CA GLU A 327 -7.67 11.26 -6.99
C GLU A 327 -6.66 12.38 -6.70
N ALA A 328 -7.12 13.63 -6.69
CA ALA A 328 -6.27 14.77 -6.40
C ALA A 328 -5.74 14.72 -4.95
N LYS A 329 -6.62 14.43 -3.98
CA LYS A 329 -6.27 14.45 -2.55
C LYS A 329 -5.30 13.34 -2.15
N ILE A 330 -5.58 12.09 -2.54
CA ILE A 330 -4.76 10.93 -2.20
C ILE A 330 -3.42 11.03 -2.92
N ASN A 331 -3.40 11.37 -4.21
CA ASN A 331 -2.13 11.52 -4.92
C ASN A 331 -1.28 12.65 -4.32
N ALA A 332 -1.87 13.80 -3.98
CA ALA A 332 -1.17 14.89 -3.31
C ALA A 332 -0.65 14.51 -1.90
N ALA A 333 -1.42 13.72 -1.15
CA ALA A 333 -1.01 13.25 0.17
C ALA A 333 0.16 12.26 0.09
N VAL A 334 0.16 11.36 -0.91
CA VAL A 334 1.31 10.47 -1.15
C VAL A 334 2.53 11.30 -1.58
N PHE A 335 2.39 12.14 -2.59
CA PHE A 335 3.43 13.05 -3.07
C PHE A 335 2.79 14.36 -3.54
N PRO A 336 3.27 15.53 -3.09
CA PRO A 336 4.47 15.77 -2.28
C PRO A 336 4.24 15.72 -0.76
N GLY A 337 3.07 15.30 -0.29
CA GLY A 337 2.68 15.42 1.11
C GLY A 337 3.55 14.61 2.09
N LEU A 338 3.75 13.31 1.83
CA LEU A 338 4.38 12.39 2.78
C LEU A 338 5.63 11.68 2.25
N GLN A 339 5.77 11.54 0.93
CA GLN A 339 6.90 10.87 0.29
C GLN A 339 7.57 11.78 -0.74
N GLY A 340 8.83 11.46 -1.09
CA GLY A 340 9.58 12.04 -2.21
C GLY A 340 9.58 11.10 -3.43
N GLY A 341 10.77 10.74 -3.92
CA GLY A 341 10.94 9.84 -5.06
C GLY A 341 10.32 8.45 -4.87
N PRO A 342 9.52 7.94 -5.82
CA PRO A 342 8.92 6.60 -5.71
C PRO A 342 9.95 5.48 -5.92
N HIS A 343 9.71 4.32 -5.31
CA HIS A 343 10.56 3.14 -5.44
C HIS A 343 10.23 2.36 -6.73
N ASN A 344 10.74 2.81 -7.88
CA ASN A 344 10.38 2.26 -9.20
C ASN A 344 10.65 0.75 -9.35
N HIS A 345 11.75 0.25 -8.79
CA HIS A 345 12.06 -1.20 -8.74
C HIS A 345 10.99 -1.99 -7.97
N SER A 346 10.47 -1.43 -6.87
CA SER A 346 9.36 -2.02 -6.13
C SER A 346 8.04 -1.96 -6.91
N ILE A 347 7.73 -0.85 -7.57
CA ILE A 347 6.53 -0.71 -8.44
C ILE A 347 6.56 -1.74 -9.58
N ALA A 348 7.69 -1.90 -10.26
CA ALA A 348 7.84 -2.91 -11.31
C ALA A 348 7.68 -4.33 -10.77
N ALA A 349 8.26 -4.62 -9.61
CA ALA A 349 8.14 -5.91 -8.94
C ALA A 349 6.68 -6.19 -8.49
N ILE A 350 5.94 -5.16 -8.06
CA ILE A 350 4.48 -5.25 -7.82
C ILE A 350 3.76 -5.59 -9.13
N ALA A 351 4.08 -4.93 -10.25
CA ALA A 351 3.48 -5.22 -11.55
C ALA A 351 3.69 -6.69 -11.97
N VAL A 352 4.86 -7.28 -11.67
CA VAL A 352 5.12 -8.73 -11.89
C VAL A 352 4.21 -9.58 -11.01
N ALA A 353 4.15 -9.28 -9.70
CA ALA A 353 3.30 -10.03 -8.77
C ALA A 353 1.81 -9.98 -9.16
N LEU A 354 1.31 -8.81 -9.57
CA LEU A 354 -0.08 -8.65 -10.04
C LEU A 354 -0.38 -9.51 -11.26
N LYS A 355 0.57 -9.63 -12.21
CA LYS A 355 0.43 -10.52 -13.37
C LYS A 355 0.41 -11.99 -12.97
N GLN A 356 1.21 -12.39 -11.97
CA GLN A 356 1.17 -13.75 -11.43
C GLN A 356 -0.16 -14.02 -10.73
N CYS A 357 -0.70 -13.04 -10.00
CA CYS A 357 -1.97 -13.17 -9.29
C CYS A 357 -3.17 -13.32 -10.25
N SER A 358 -3.06 -12.85 -11.49
CA SER A 358 -4.11 -12.98 -12.50
C SER A 358 -4.12 -14.33 -13.23
N SER A 359 -3.36 -15.32 -12.75
CA SER A 359 -3.22 -16.63 -13.39
C SER A 359 -4.12 -17.67 -12.73
N THR A 360 -4.51 -18.71 -13.49
CA THR A 360 -5.29 -19.84 -12.97
C THR A 360 -4.52 -20.59 -11.88
N GLU A 361 -3.20 -20.67 -11.98
CA GLU A 361 -2.32 -21.26 -10.96
C GLU A 361 -2.42 -20.50 -9.64
N PHE A 362 -2.60 -19.17 -9.67
CA PHE A 362 -2.78 -18.38 -8.46
C PHE A 362 -4.18 -18.55 -7.85
N GLU A 363 -5.23 -18.65 -8.66
CA GLU A 363 -6.58 -18.97 -8.17
C GLU A 363 -6.61 -20.35 -7.46
N GLN A 364 -5.92 -21.34 -8.02
CA GLN A 364 -5.73 -22.65 -7.40
C GLN A 364 -4.93 -22.56 -6.09
N TYR A 365 -3.86 -21.77 -6.06
CA TYR A 365 -3.08 -21.50 -4.86
C TYR A 365 -3.93 -20.84 -3.76
N ALA A 366 -4.73 -19.82 -4.09
CA ALA A 366 -5.64 -19.18 -3.15
C ALA A 366 -6.67 -20.17 -2.58
N SER A 367 -7.24 -21.03 -3.43
CA SER A 367 -8.14 -22.11 -3.02
C SER A 367 -7.46 -23.13 -2.11
N GLN A 368 -6.18 -23.41 -2.34
CA GLN A 368 -5.40 -24.30 -1.46
C GLN A 368 -5.14 -23.68 -0.09
N ILE A 369 -4.89 -22.36 0.00
CA ILE A 369 -4.73 -21.66 1.29
C ILE A 369 -5.97 -21.90 2.17
N VAL A 370 -7.16 -21.69 1.59
CA VAL A 370 -8.45 -21.89 2.26
C VAL A 370 -8.60 -23.33 2.76
N ARG A 371 -8.35 -24.31 1.88
CA ARG A 371 -8.44 -25.74 2.24
C ARG A 371 -7.48 -26.12 3.36
N ASN A 372 -6.24 -25.63 3.32
CA ASN A 372 -5.24 -25.90 4.34
C ASN A 372 -5.62 -25.28 5.69
N ALA A 373 -6.14 -24.06 5.68
CA ALA A 373 -6.60 -23.40 6.91
C ALA A 373 -7.79 -24.16 7.54
N LYS A 374 -8.74 -24.65 6.73
CA LYS A 374 -9.84 -25.50 7.20
C LYS A 374 -9.34 -26.82 7.78
N ALA A 375 -8.37 -27.47 7.13
CA ALA A 375 -7.77 -28.71 7.62
C ALA A 375 -7.04 -28.50 8.96
N LEU A 376 -6.26 -27.41 9.09
CA LEU A 376 -5.58 -27.05 10.33
C LEU A 376 -6.58 -26.76 11.46
N ALA A 377 -7.61 -25.97 11.20
CA ALA A 377 -8.67 -25.68 12.17
C ALA A 377 -9.37 -26.96 12.65
N LYS A 378 -9.72 -27.87 11.73
CA LYS A 378 -10.31 -29.18 12.06
C LYS A 378 -9.37 -30.01 12.94
N ALA A 379 -8.09 -30.06 12.60
CA ALA A 379 -7.09 -30.81 13.37
C ALA A 379 -6.91 -30.24 14.79
N LEU A 380 -6.85 -28.92 14.94
CA LEU A 380 -6.77 -28.25 16.23
C LEU A 380 -8.01 -28.51 17.09
N ASN A 381 -9.21 -28.34 16.52
CA ASN A 381 -10.47 -28.67 17.21
C ASN A 381 -10.50 -30.14 17.66
N SER A 382 -10.07 -31.08 16.82
CA SER A 382 -10.02 -32.51 17.19
C SER A 382 -9.06 -32.83 18.34
N LYS A 383 -8.11 -31.93 18.62
CA LYS A 383 -7.17 -32.02 19.75
C LYS A 383 -7.64 -31.23 20.97
N GLY A 384 -8.87 -30.70 20.96
CA GLY A 384 -9.45 -29.96 22.08
C GLY A 384 -8.99 -28.50 22.19
N TYR A 385 -8.31 -27.95 21.18
CA TYR A 385 -7.99 -26.52 21.15
C TYR A 385 -9.25 -25.71 20.87
N HIS A 386 -9.39 -24.58 21.54
CA HIS A 386 -10.47 -23.62 21.31
C HIS A 386 -10.07 -22.61 20.23
N LEU A 387 -10.88 -22.47 19.19
CA LEU A 387 -10.77 -21.41 18.18
C LEU A 387 -11.71 -20.26 18.56
N VAL A 388 -11.21 -19.02 18.57
CA VAL A 388 -11.89 -17.82 19.12
C VAL A 388 -13.33 -17.64 18.63
N THR A 389 -13.60 -17.93 17.35
CA THR A 389 -14.94 -17.78 16.77
C THR A 389 -15.65 -19.12 16.57
N GLY A 390 -15.11 -20.22 17.11
CA GLY A 390 -15.62 -21.60 17.00
C GLY A 390 -15.21 -22.35 15.72
N TRP A 391 -15.30 -21.70 14.55
CA TRP A 391 -14.97 -22.31 13.26
C TRP A 391 -14.29 -21.32 12.30
N LEU A 392 -13.64 -21.86 11.28
CA LEU A 392 -13.00 -21.08 10.22
C LEU A 392 -13.95 -21.03 9.01
N VAL A 393 -14.75 -19.96 8.87
CA VAL A 393 -15.56 -19.73 7.66
C VAL A 393 -14.66 -19.05 6.63
N ILE A 394 -14.08 -19.87 5.77
CA ILE A 394 -13.30 -19.43 4.62
C ILE A 394 -13.89 -20.16 3.40
N GLY A 395 -14.85 -19.54 2.75
CA GLY A 395 -15.53 -20.06 1.55
C GLY A 395 -16.65 -19.11 1.14
N LYS A 396 -16.91 -18.98 -0.16
CA LYS A 396 -18.00 -18.12 -0.69
C LYS A 396 -19.38 -18.61 -0.26
N ASP A 397 -19.58 -19.93 -0.22
CA ASP A 397 -20.89 -20.55 0.03
C ASP A 397 -21.32 -20.52 1.51
N GLU A 398 -20.40 -20.22 2.42
CA GLU A 398 -20.67 -20.17 3.86
C GLU A 398 -20.99 -18.75 4.36
N PHE A 399 -20.93 -17.72 3.49
CA PHE A 399 -21.33 -16.34 3.84
C PHE A 399 -22.85 -16.25 4.11
N ILE A 400 -23.64 -17.15 3.51
CA ILE A 400 -25.10 -17.19 3.65
C ILE A 400 -25.52 -17.54 5.09
N HIS A 401 -24.71 -18.33 5.82
CA HIS A 401 -25.03 -18.73 7.20
C HIS A 401 -24.71 -17.68 8.27
N GLN A 402 -24.14 -16.52 7.93
CA GLN A 402 -24.04 -15.40 8.88
C GLN A 402 -25.38 -14.65 9.06
N LYS A 403 -26.37 -14.86 8.18
CA LYS A 403 -27.64 -14.11 8.17
C LYS A 403 -28.82 -14.77 8.91
N GLY A 404 -28.66 -15.94 9.54
CA GLY A 404 -29.78 -16.55 10.24
C GLY A 404 -29.41 -17.80 11.03
N ASP A 405 -29.36 -17.65 12.34
CA ASP A 405 -29.94 -18.56 13.32
C ASP A 405 -30.11 -17.78 14.63
N LYS A 406 -31.25 -17.07 14.71
CA LYS A 406 -31.94 -16.70 15.94
C LYS A 406 -33.42 -16.99 15.74
#